data_AF-A0A8B9KBE3-F1
#
_entry.id   AF-A0A8B9KBE3-F1
#
_cell.length_a   1.000
_cell.length_b   1.000
_cell.length_c   1.000
_cell.angle_alpha   90.00
_cell.angle_beta   90.00
_cell.angle_gamma   90.00
#
_symmetry.space_group_name_H-M   'P 1'
#
loop_
_entity.id
_entity.type
_entity.pdbx_description
1 polymer ?
#
loop_
_entity_poly.entity_id
_entity_poly.type
_entity_poly.pdbx_seq_one_letter_code
_entity_poly.pdbx_strand_id
1 'polypeptide(L)'
;MYLYQNQLNLSEWNRLSHFNNPFGFMEYNYTGDAVDLIQKPNITQLLPLPANESCIRCAVVANGGILNGSKMGKEIDSHTYVFRMNGAVIEGHEEDVGNRTSVYVHTSFSLIASLIAYRKYGFKNVPNDEVSASFCLFMTSKQQNGTYWAMYRPTNGAFTLFLALHVCDIVDAYGFITENHKSFSNYYYENKKTEVVFFINHDYNLEIKLWKKLHDDKLIRLYQREGGQT
;
A
#
# COMPACT_ATOMS: atom_id res chain seq x y z
N MET A 1 4.61 -7.57 -14.04
CA MET A 1 3.48 -7.15 -13.19
C MET A 1 3.30 -5.64 -13.36
N TYR A 2 3.05 -5.16 -14.58
CA TYR A 2 2.86 -3.75 -14.89
C TYR A 2 1.95 -3.68 -16.09
N LEU A 3 1.24 -2.56 -16.24
CA LEU A 3 0.70 -2.16 -17.52
C LEU A 3 1.66 -1.13 -18.14
N TYR A 4 2.19 -1.42 -19.32
CA TYR A 4 3.02 -0.49 -20.10
C TYR A 4 2.59 -0.50 -21.57
N GLN A 5 3.13 0.42 -22.36
CA GLN A 5 2.84 0.59 -23.79
C GLN A 5 2.84 -0.75 -24.55
N ASN A 6 1.93 -0.91 -25.50
CA ASN A 6 1.76 -2.11 -26.33
C ASN A 6 1.25 -3.37 -25.59
N GLN A 7 0.89 -3.31 -24.30
CA GLN A 7 0.24 -4.44 -23.62
C GLN A 7 -1.29 -4.40 -23.67
N LEU A 8 -1.90 -3.21 -23.80
CA LEU A 8 -3.35 -3.04 -23.85
C LEU A 8 -3.85 -3.04 -25.30
N ASN A 9 -3.76 -4.18 -25.98
CA ASN A 9 -4.36 -4.33 -27.30
C ASN A 9 -5.89 -4.42 -27.21
N LEU A 10 -6.59 -4.37 -28.35
CA LEU A 10 -8.06 -4.41 -28.39
C LEU A 10 -8.65 -5.65 -27.71
N SER A 11 -7.98 -6.80 -27.76
CA SER A 11 -8.42 -8.03 -27.09
C SER A 11 -8.34 -7.89 -25.57
N GLU A 12 -7.22 -7.40 -25.05
CA GLU A 12 -7.04 -7.14 -23.61
C GLU A 12 -7.96 -6.02 -23.12
N TRP A 13 -8.17 -4.99 -23.93
CA TRP A 13 -9.16 -3.96 -23.64
C TRP A 13 -10.56 -4.55 -23.51
N ASN A 14 -11.01 -5.33 -24.50
CA ASN A 14 -12.32 -5.97 -24.47
C ASN A 14 -12.45 -6.92 -23.28
N ARG A 15 -11.37 -7.58 -22.86
CA ARG A 15 -11.39 -8.41 -21.66
C ARG A 15 -11.56 -7.56 -20.39
N LEU A 16 -10.85 -6.44 -20.28
CA LEU A 16 -10.83 -5.57 -19.10
C LEU A 16 -12.00 -4.58 -19.03
N SER A 17 -12.67 -4.27 -20.13
CA SER A 17 -13.84 -3.37 -20.17
C SER A 17 -15.08 -3.96 -19.46
N HIS A 18 -15.06 -5.26 -19.14
CA HIS A 18 -16.09 -5.94 -18.36
C HIS A 18 -15.88 -5.86 -16.85
N PHE A 19 -14.80 -5.24 -16.38
CA PHE A 19 -14.50 -5.12 -14.95
C PHE A 19 -14.42 -3.67 -14.52
N ASN A 20 -15.02 -3.36 -13.36
CA ASN A 20 -14.95 -2.03 -12.75
C ASN A 20 -13.53 -1.71 -12.28
N ASN A 21 -13.21 -0.42 -12.19
CA ASN A 21 -11.98 0.07 -11.57
C ASN A 21 -11.88 -0.43 -10.11
N PRO A 22 -10.72 -0.95 -9.64
CA PRO A 22 -9.41 -0.98 -10.29
C PRO A 22 -9.08 -2.27 -11.06
N PHE A 23 -10.07 -3.14 -11.28
CA PHE A 23 -9.87 -4.45 -11.92
C PHE A 23 -10.01 -4.40 -13.45
N GLY A 24 -10.47 -3.28 -13.99
CA GLY A 24 -10.61 -3.01 -15.41
C GLY A 24 -11.03 -1.58 -15.70
N PHE A 25 -11.58 -1.37 -16.89
CA PHE A 25 -11.90 -0.05 -17.45
C PHE A 25 -13.37 0.04 -17.89
N MET A 26 -14.27 -0.64 -17.18
CA MET A 26 -15.71 -0.52 -17.43
C MET A 26 -16.13 0.95 -17.43
N GLU A 27 -16.99 1.32 -18.39
CA GLU A 27 -17.48 2.68 -18.63
C GLU A 27 -16.47 3.69 -19.20
N TYR A 28 -15.21 3.30 -19.42
CA TYR A 28 -14.23 4.14 -20.12
C TYR A 28 -14.26 3.89 -21.63
N ASN A 29 -13.98 4.94 -22.41
CA ASN A 29 -13.77 4.81 -23.86
C ASN A 29 -12.37 4.27 -24.15
N TYR A 30 -12.22 3.52 -25.25
CA TYR A 30 -10.91 3.08 -25.72
C TYR A 30 -10.09 4.29 -26.18
N THR A 31 -9.32 4.84 -25.25
CA THR A 31 -8.28 5.84 -25.52
C THR A 31 -6.97 5.21 -25.05
N GLY A 32 -6.33 4.43 -25.94
CA GLY A 32 -5.05 3.78 -25.68
C GLY A 32 -3.93 4.76 -25.27
N ASP A 33 -4.14 6.04 -25.58
CA ASP A 33 -3.26 7.17 -25.31
C ASP A 33 -2.63 7.16 -23.91
N ALA A 34 -3.41 6.89 -22.85
CA ALA A 34 -2.89 6.92 -21.49
C ALA A 34 -1.87 5.80 -21.19
N VAL A 35 -2.04 4.62 -21.80
CA VAL A 35 -1.14 3.47 -21.61
C VAL A 35 0.06 3.56 -22.54
N ASP A 36 -0.12 4.15 -23.72
CA ASP A 36 0.97 4.40 -24.67
C ASP A 36 1.98 5.43 -24.13
N LEU A 37 1.56 6.30 -23.20
CA LEU A 37 2.46 7.18 -22.44
C LEU A 37 3.31 6.44 -21.41
N ILE A 38 2.93 5.23 -21.00
CA ILE A 38 3.68 4.43 -20.02
C ILE A 38 4.79 3.68 -20.75
N GLN A 39 5.98 4.26 -20.76
CA GLN A 39 7.12 3.64 -21.42
C GLN A 39 7.40 2.25 -20.86
N LYS A 40 7.73 1.31 -21.75
CA LYS A 40 8.21 -0.01 -21.34
C LYS A 40 9.48 0.19 -20.51
N PRO A 41 9.53 -0.27 -19.26
CA PRO A 41 10.74 -0.11 -18.47
C PRO A 41 11.89 -0.90 -19.09
N ASN A 42 13.09 -0.32 -19.10
CA ASN A 42 14.31 -0.97 -19.60
C ASN A 42 14.72 -2.18 -18.73
N ILE A 43 14.17 -2.27 -17.51
CA ILE A 43 14.39 -3.35 -16.55
C ILE A 43 13.02 -3.98 -16.27
N THR A 44 12.92 -5.31 -16.33
CA THR A 44 11.65 -6.04 -16.08
C THR A 44 11.27 -6.11 -14.60
N GLN A 45 12.20 -5.79 -13.70
CA GLN A 45 12.01 -5.75 -12.25
C GLN A 45 11.58 -4.36 -11.77
N LEU A 46 10.68 -4.33 -10.77
CA LEU A 46 10.20 -3.09 -10.14
C LEU A 46 11.34 -2.23 -9.62
N LEU A 47 12.32 -2.92 -9.04
CA LEU A 47 13.34 -2.32 -8.21
C LEU A 47 14.70 -2.77 -8.71
N PRO A 48 15.68 -1.85 -8.74
CA PRO A 48 17.00 -2.13 -9.27
C PRO A 48 17.72 -3.09 -8.32
N LEU A 49 17.99 -4.32 -8.74
CA LEU A 49 18.72 -5.30 -7.95
C LEU A 49 20.04 -4.69 -7.43
N PRO A 50 20.27 -4.66 -6.10
CA PRO A 50 21.55 -4.23 -5.58
C PRO A 50 22.63 -5.20 -6.07
N ALA A 51 23.70 -4.68 -6.68
CA ALA A 51 24.73 -5.48 -7.35
C ALA A 51 25.41 -6.55 -6.48
N ASN A 52 25.26 -6.45 -5.14
CA ASN A 52 25.88 -7.35 -4.15
C ASN A 52 24.88 -7.96 -3.15
N GLU A 53 23.57 -7.77 -3.28
CA GLU A 53 22.60 -8.40 -2.37
C GLU A 53 21.93 -9.61 -3.03
N SER A 54 22.09 -10.78 -2.41
CA SER A 54 21.42 -12.02 -2.83
C SER A 54 20.03 -12.19 -2.22
N CYS A 55 19.60 -11.31 -1.31
CA CYS A 55 18.32 -11.39 -0.62
C CYS A 55 17.74 -9.99 -0.40
N ILE A 56 16.58 -9.74 -1.00
CA ILE A 56 15.86 -8.46 -0.94
C ILE A 56 14.93 -8.46 0.27
N ARG A 57 15.24 -7.63 1.26
CA ARG A 57 14.40 -7.44 2.44
C ARG A 57 13.62 -6.14 2.31
N CYS A 58 12.30 -6.21 2.48
CA CYS A 58 11.43 -5.06 2.31
C CYS A 58 10.63 -4.76 3.56
N ALA A 59 10.63 -3.49 3.96
CA ALA A 59 9.69 -2.97 4.95
C ALA A 59 8.50 -2.34 4.23
N VAL A 60 7.28 -2.74 4.61
CA VAL A 60 6.04 -2.11 4.14
C VAL A 60 5.44 -1.33 5.30
N VAL A 61 5.39 -0.02 5.18
CA VAL A 61 4.98 0.90 6.25
C VAL A 61 3.64 1.52 5.91
N ALA A 62 2.59 0.99 6.54
CA ALA A 62 1.26 1.59 6.56
C ALA A 62 1.13 2.64 7.66
N ASN A 63 -0.01 3.33 7.71
CA ASN A 63 -0.15 4.55 8.50
C ASN A 63 -0.79 4.37 9.88
N GLY A 64 -1.00 3.13 10.33
CA GLY A 64 -1.76 2.83 11.54
C GLY A 64 -1.13 3.36 12.83
N GLY A 65 -1.97 3.79 13.78
CA GLY A 65 -1.53 4.36 15.06
C GLY A 65 -0.69 3.46 15.95
N ILE A 66 -0.61 2.16 15.65
CA ILE A 66 0.28 1.23 16.34
C ILE A 66 1.76 1.63 16.26
N LEU A 67 2.16 2.43 15.27
CA LEU A 67 3.54 2.92 15.14
C LEU A 67 3.91 4.07 16.07
N ASN A 68 2.95 4.79 16.65
CA ASN A 68 3.24 5.95 17.50
C ASN A 68 3.99 5.55 18.79
N GLY A 69 5.24 5.98 18.97
CA GLY A 69 6.11 5.59 20.07
C GLY A 69 6.65 4.16 19.97
N SER A 70 6.60 3.54 18.79
CA SER A 70 7.10 2.19 18.54
C SER A 70 8.62 2.09 18.43
N LYS A 71 9.30 3.20 18.11
CA LYS A 71 10.75 3.27 17.88
C LYS A 71 11.27 2.32 16.77
N MET A 72 10.40 1.91 15.84
CA MET A 72 10.75 0.95 14.78
C MET A 72 11.52 1.58 13.62
N GLY A 73 11.76 2.90 13.61
CA GLY A 73 12.31 3.62 12.46
C GLY A 73 13.68 3.12 12.02
N LYS A 74 14.58 2.81 12.97
CA LYS A 74 15.90 2.25 12.66
C LYS A 74 15.82 0.88 12.00
N GLU A 75 14.87 0.05 12.45
CA GLU A 75 14.67 -1.29 11.88
C GLU A 75 14.05 -1.19 10.48
N ILE A 76 13.04 -0.33 10.30
CA ILE A 76 12.44 -0.03 9.01
C ILE A 76 13.51 0.40 8.01
N ASP A 77 14.33 1.39 8.36
CA ASP A 77 15.37 1.93 7.48
C ASP A 77 16.54 0.97 7.23
N SER A 78 16.64 -0.14 7.97
CA SER A 78 17.64 -1.20 7.75
C SER A 78 17.30 -2.15 6.59
N HIS A 79 16.07 -2.08 6.05
CA HIS A 79 15.64 -2.90 4.93
C HIS A 79 16.24 -2.41 3.60
N THR A 80 16.38 -3.31 2.63
CA THR A 80 16.85 -2.97 1.27
C THR A 80 15.93 -1.91 0.67
N TYR A 81 14.61 -2.16 0.71
CA TYR A 81 13.58 -1.21 0.24
C TYR A 81 12.53 -0.91 1.30
N VAL A 82 12.04 0.33 1.28
CA VAL A 82 10.96 0.79 2.15
C VAL A 82 9.77 1.24 1.30
N PHE A 83 8.64 0.55 1.45
CA PHE A 83 7.38 0.88 0.79
C PHE A 83 6.52 1.74 1.71
N ARG A 84 6.00 2.85 1.20
CA ARG A 84 5.04 3.74 1.89
C ARG A 84 3.82 3.99 1.02
N MET A 85 2.76 4.53 1.62
CA MET A 85 1.51 4.78 0.89
C MET A 85 0.65 5.85 1.52
N ASN A 86 -0.20 6.50 0.71
CA ASN A 86 -1.15 7.53 1.16
C ASN A 86 -0.45 8.63 2.01
N GLY A 87 -1.11 9.15 3.06
CA GLY A 87 -0.54 10.15 3.97
C GLY A 87 0.59 9.63 4.87
N ALA A 88 1.72 9.26 4.29
CA ALA A 88 2.91 8.79 5.00
C ALA A 88 3.70 9.98 5.60
N VAL A 89 3.24 10.49 6.74
CA VAL A 89 3.90 11.57 7.49
C VAL A 89 5.23 11.09 8.08
N ILE A 90 6.36 11.65 7.65
CA ILE A 90 7.67 11.28 8.18
C ILE A 90 8.19 12.32 9.17
N GLU A 91 8.09 13.61 8.81
CA GLU A 91 8.61 14.74 9.61
C GLU A 91 8.07 14.68 11.05
N GLY A 92 8.96 14.53 12.02
CA GLY A 92 8.61 14.46 13.45
C GLY A 92 8.27 13.06 13.98
N HIS A 93 8.31 12.03 13.12
CA HIS A 93 8.01 10.64 13.47
C HIS A 93 9.11 9.66 13.02
N GLU A 94 10.30 10.15 12.65
CA GLU A 94 11.39 9.36 12.11
C GLU A 94 11.87 8.24 13.06
N GLU A 95 11.81 8.47 14.38
CA GLU A 95 12.16 7.43 15.37
C GLU A 95 11.22 6.22 15.26
N ASP A 96 9.95 6.46 14.93
CA ASP A 96 8.91 5.43 14.85
C ASP A 96 8.81 4.79 13.48
N VAL A 97 8.89 5.61 12.42
CA VAL A 97 8.56 5.18 11.06
C VAL A 97 9.73 5.22 10.09
N GLY A 98 10.91 5.70 10.51
CA GLY A 98 12.09 5.86 9.66
C GLY A 98 11.97 7.05 8.70
N ASN A 99 13.02 7.29 7.91
CA ASN A 99 13.08 8.39 6.95
C ASN A 99 13.27 7.96 5.49
N ARG A 100 13.51 6.67 5.22
CA ARG A 100 13.69 6.16 3.86
C ARG A 100 12.35 5.88 3.19
N THR A 101 12.30 6.11 1.89
CA THR A 101 11.22 5.67 1.00
C THR A 101 11.85 5.24 -0.32
N SER A 102 11.54 4.02 -0.77
CA SER A 102 11.98 3.49 -2.06
C SER A 102 10.82 3.36 -3.04
N VAL A 103 9.63 3.02 -2.53
CA VAL A 103 8.40 2.90 -3.31
C VAL A 103 7.30 3.62 -2.56
N TYR A 104 6.55 4.45 -3.27
CA TYR A 104 5.41 5.14 -2.72
C TYR A 104 4.16 4.82 -3.56
N VAL A 105 3.13 4.27 -2.90
CA VAL A 105 1.92 3.75 -3.55
C VAL A 105 0.72 4.61 -3.18
N HIS A 106 -0.02 5.07 -4.19
CA HIS A 106 -1.21 5.88 -3.97
C HIS A 106 -2.24 5.70 -5.10
N THR A 107 -3.46 6.21 -4.87
CA THR A 107 -4.36 6.56 -5.97
C THR A 107 -4.35 8.08 -6.13
N SER A 108 -4.78 8.61 -7.28
CA SER A 108 -4.87 10.07 -7.47
C SER A 108 -5.78 10.70 -6.41
N PHE A 109 -6.86 10.01 -6.04
CA PHE A 109 -7.77 10.46 -4.98
C PHE A 109 -7.09 10.47 -3.61
N SER A 110 -6.46 9.36 -3.19
CA SER A 110 -5.84 9.28 -1.86
C SER A 110 -4.66 10.23 -1.70
N LEU A 111 -3.92 10.49 -2.78
CA LEU A 111 -2.86 11.48 -2.83
C LEU A 111 -3.36 12.89 -2.50
N ILE A 112 -4.33 13.39 -3.29
CA ILE A 112 -4.88 14.73 -3.11
C ILE A 112 -5.55 14.87 -1.75
N ALA A 113 -6.37 13.88 -1.36
CA ALA A 113 -7.04 13.88 -0.07
C ALA A 113 -6.06 13.91 1.10
N SER A 114 -4.96 13.15 1.02
CA SER A 114 -3.93 13.11 2.06
C SER A 114 -3.19 14.44 2.19
N LEU A 115 -2.82 15.07 1.08
CA LEU A 115 -2.18 16.39 1.06
C LEU A 115 -3.05 17.48 1.69
N ILE A 116 -4.37 17.37 1.60
CA ILE A 116 -5.31 18.31 2.22
C ILE A 116 -5.53 17.96 3.70
N ALA A 117 -5.94 16.72 3.98
CA ALA A 117 -6.37 16.30 5.31
C ALA A 117 -5.23 16.23 6.33
N TYR A 118 -4.03 15.88 5.88
CA TYR A 118 -2.87 15.64 6.76
C TYR A 118 -1.80 16.73 6.68
N ARG A 119 -2.07 17.83 5.96
CA ARG A 119 -1.18 19.01 5.95
C ARG A 119 -0.87 19.52 7.35
N LYS A 120 -1.88 19.53 8.22
CA LYS A 120 -1.76 19.95 9.63
C LYS A 120 -0.86 19.04 10.48
N TYR A 121 -0.62 17.82 10.03
CA TYR A 121 0.27 16.85 10.66
C TYR A 121 1.65 16.80 9.98
N GLY A 122 1.96 17.72 9.06
CA GLY A 122 3.27 17.78 8.40
C GLY A 122 3.33 17.09 7.03
N PHE A 123 2.24 16.52 6.51
CA PHE A 123 2.21 15.95 5.16
C PHE A 123 2.13 17.06 4.09
N LYS A 124 3.26 17.70 3.80
CA LYS A 124 3.34 18.84 2.87
C LYS A 124 3.62 18.42 1.43
N ASN A 125 4.42 17.38 1.26
CA ASN A 125 4.83 16.85 -0.04
C ASN A 125 4.84 15.32 0.02
N VAL A 126 4.67 14.67 -1.13
CA VAL A 126 4.94 13.24 -1.26
C VAL A 126 6.44 12.97 -1.25
N PRO A 127 6.88 11.77 -0.82
CA PRO A 127 8.21 11.28 -1.13
C PRO A 127 8.47 11.36 -2.65
N ASN A 128 9.71 11.60 -3.06
CA ASN A 128 10.03 11.72 -4.49
C ASN A 128 9.68 10.41 -5.22
N ASP A 129 8.82 10.49 -6.22
CA ASP A 129 8.42 9.38 -7.08
C ASP A 129 9.28 9.36 -8.34
N GLU A 130 10.19 8.38 -8.47
CA GLU A 130 10.99 8.22 -9.70
C GLU A 130 10.30 7.36 -10.75
N VAL A 131 9.35 6.49 -10.38
CA VAL A 131 8.70 5.53 -11.28
C VAL A 131 7.22 5.32 -10.93
N SER A 132 6.33 5.60 -11.89
CA SER A 132 4.88 5.32 -11.78
C SER A 132 4.53 3.97 -12.40
N ALA A 133 3.92 3.08 -11.61
CA ALA A 133 3.54 1.74 -12.04
C ALA A 133 2.08 1.43 -11.67
N SER A 134 1.27 1.00 -12.64
CA SER A 134 -0.12 0.56 -12.41
C SER A 134 -0.22 -0.95 -12.23
N PHE A 135 -0.96 -1.38 -11.21
CA PHE A 135 -1.11 -2.78 -10.80
C PHE A 135 -2.58 -3.16 -10.65
N CYS A 136 -2.92 -4.37 -11.10
CA CYS A 136 -4.21 -5.01 -10.81
C CYS A 136 -3.96 -6.28 -9.99
N LEU A 137 -4.30 -6.23 -8.70
CA LEU A 137 -4.24 -7.35 -7.77
C LEU A 137 -5.65 -7.61 -7.22
N PHE A 138 -6.02 -8.89 -7.14
CA PHE A 138 -7.38 -9.31 -6.79
C PHE A 138 -7.38 -10.00 -5.41
N MET A 139 -8.29 -9.60 -4.53
CA MET A 139 -8.66 -10.35 -3.34
C MET A 139 -10.13 -10.73 -3.43
N THR A 140 -10.47 -11.99 -3.18
CA THR A 140 -11.87 -12.43 -3.13
C THR A 140 -12.47 -12.10 -1.77
N SER A 141 -13.56 -11.33 -1.74
CA SER A 141 -14.33 -11.01 -0.53
C SER A 141 -15.81 -11.33 -0.72
N LYS A 142 -16.52 -11.62 0.38
CA LYS A 142 -17.98 -11.75 0.38
C LYS A 142 -18.68 -10.46 -0.05
N GLN A 143 -18.05 -9.28 0.10
CA GLN A 143 -18.57 -8.01 -0.40
C GLN A 143 -18.75 -8.00 -1.92
N GLN A 144 -18.05 -8.87 -2.66
CA GLN A 144 -18.20 -9.02 -4.11
C GLN A 144 -19.55 -9.63 -4.54
N ASN A 145 -20.27 -10.27 -3.61
CA ASN A 145 -21.61 -10.80 -3.87
C ASN A 145 -22.72 -9.86 -3.33
N GLY A 146 -22.34 -8.69 -2.79
CA GLY A 146 -23.28 -7.72 -2.22
C GLY A 146 -23.69 -6.62 -3.20
N THR A 147 -24.64 -5.77 -2.79
CA THR A 147 -25.13 -4.63 -3.59
C THR A 147 -24.05 -3.59 -3.92
N TYR A 148 -22.97 -3.54 -3.16
CA TYR A 148 -21.86 -2.60 -3.32
C TYR A 148 -20.61 -3.23 -3.96
N TRP A 149 -20.73 -4.40 -4.57
CA TRP A 149 -19.61 -5.15 -5.16
C TRP A 149 -18.75 -4.31 -6.11
N ALA A 150 -19.39 -3.40 -6.86
CA ALA A 150 -18.74 -2.54 -7.84
C ALA A 150 -17.74 -1.54 -7.21
N MET A 151 -17.88 -1.23 -5.92
CA MET A 151 -16.99 -0.32 -5.20
C MET A 151 -15.93 -1.05 -4.38
N TYR A 152 -16.07 -2.37 -4.19
CA TYR A 152 -15.14 -3.15 -3.38
C TYR A 152 -13.75 -3.14 -4.01
N ARG A 153 -12.74 -2.84 -3.20
CA ARG A 153 -11.32 -2.98 -3.55
C ARG A 153 -10.48 -3.20 -2.30
N PRO A 154 -9.34 -3.92 -2.38
CA PRO A 154 -8.35 -3.94 -1.32
C PRO A 154 -7.92 -2.50 -0.94
N THR A 155 -7.50 -2.28 0.31
CA THR A 155 -6.88 -1.01 0.68
C THR A 155 -5.56 -0.81 -0.08
N ASN A 156 -5.11 0.44 -0.25
CA ASN A 156 -3.75 0.68 -0.75
C ASN A 156 -2.68 0.03 0.14
N GLY A 157 -2.99 -0.14 1.44
CA GLY A 157 -2.29 -1.02 2.38
C GLY A 157 -2.09 -2.43 1.84
N ALA A 158 -3.20 -3.10 1.58
CA ALA A 158 -3.20 -4.46 1.04
C ALA A 158 -2.47 -4.55 -0.30
N PHE A 159 -2.75 -3.64 -1.23
CA PHE A 159 -2.08 -3.59 -2.53
C PHE A 159 -0.55 -3.48 -2.39
N THR A 160 -0.06 -2.60 -1.51
CA THR A 160 1.37 -2.40 -1.31
C THR A 160 2.03 -3.63 -0.69
N LEU A 161 1.35 -4.28 0.26
CA LEU A 161 1.87 -5.50 0.88
C LEU A 161 1.94 -6.67 -0.12
N PHE A 162 0.93 -6.83 -0.97
CA PHE A 162 1.01 -7.83 -2.05
C PHE A 162 2.07 -7.50 -3.09
N LEU A 163 2.25 -6.21 -3.41
CA LEU A 163 3.32 -5.81 -4.30
C LEU A 163 4.68 -6.24 -3.75
N ALA A 164 4.96 -5.92 -2.47
CA ALA A 164 6.18 -6.33 -1.80
C ALA A 164 6.38 -7.85 -1.81
N LEU A 165 5.32 -8.64 -1.56
CA LEU A 165 5.37 -10.11 -1.60
C LEU A 165 5.76 -10.70 -2.96
N HIS A 166 5.56 -9.97 -4.06
CA HIS A 166 5.93 -10.45 -5.40
C HIS A 166 7.30 -9.96 -5.87
N VAL A 167 7.91 -8.98 -5.19
CA VAL A 167 9.15 -8.34 -5.61
C VAL A 167 10.28 -8.45 -4.59
N CYS A 168 10.00 -8.96 -3.39
CA CYS A 168 10.95 -9.10 -2.29
C CYS A 168 11.01 -10.55 -1.79
N ASP A 169 12.15 -10.95 -1.25
CA ASP A 169 12.34 -12.29 -0.67
C ASP A 169 11.81 -12.38 0.77
N ILE A 170 11.95 -11.29 1.53
CA ILE A 170 11.50 -11.17 2.93
C ILE A 170 10.71 -9.88 3.08
N VAL A 171 9.54 -9.97 3.70
CA VAL A 171 8.61 -8.84 3.88
C VAL A 171 8.23 -8.68 5.34
N ASP A 172 8.52 -7.49 5.86
CA ASP A 172 8.13 -7.04 7.19
C ASP A 172 7.08 -5.94 7.08
N ALA A 173 5.93 -6.12 7.73
CA ALA A 173 4.77 -5.24 7.66
C ALA A 173 4.61 -4.43 8.95
N TYR A 174 4.59 -3.11 8.82
CA TYR A 174 4.55 -2.14 9.92
C TYR A 174 3.33 -1.24 9.78
N GLY A 175 2.65 -0.94 10.89
CA GLY A 175 1.50 -0.02 10.87
C GLY A 175 0.24 -0.58 10.21
N PHE A 176 0.20 -1.88 9.91
CA PHE A 176 -0.99 -2.55 9.38
C PHE A 176 -2.01 -2.81 10.49
N ILE A 177 -3.28 -2.91 10.09
CA ILE A 177 -4.38 -3.14 11.03
C ILE A 177 -4.27 -4.53 11.67
N THR A 178 -4.37 -4.58 13.00
CA THR A 178 -4.30 -5.79 13.82
C THR A 178 -5.60 -5.99 14.60
N GLU A 179 -5.76 -7.16 15.25
CA GLU A 179 -6.95 -7.46 16.07
C GLU A 179 -7.16 -6.43 17.20
N ASN A 180 -6.07 -5.91 17.76
CA ASN A 180 -6.07 -4.91 18.82
C ASN A 180 -5.99 -3.45 18.31
N HIS A 181 -6.32 -3.18 17.04
CA HIS A 181 -6.25 -1.82 16.46
C HIS A 181 -6.99 -0.76 17.29
N LYS A 182 -8.08 -1.12 17.98
CA LYS A 182 -8.85 -0.23 18.88
C LYS A 182 -8.03 0.33 20.03
N SER A 183 -6.90 -0.27 20.37
CA SER A 183 -6.00 0.23 21.40
C SER A 183 -5.23 1.49 20.96
N PHE A 184 -5.08 1.69 19.65
CA PHE A 184 -4.29 2.78 19.07
C PHE A 184 -5.19 3.83 18.40
N SER A 185 -4.61 4.97 18.02
CA SER A 185 -5.30 5.93 17.14
C SER A 185 -5.42 5.36 15.73
N ASN A 186 -6.25 5.97 14.89
CA ASN A 186 -6.34 5.63 13.48
C ASN A 186 -4.97 5.79 12.80
N TYR A 187 -4.32 6.95 12.97
CA TYR A 187 -3.00 7.24 12.41
C TYR A 187 -1.94 7.53 13.47
N TYR A 188 -0.67 7.20 13.19
CA TYR A 188 0.42 7.36 14.17
C TYR A 188 0.79 8.81 14.47
N TYR A 189 0.48 9.73 13.56
CA TYR A 189 0.78 11.16 13.67
C TYR A 189 -0.35 11.98 14.31
N GLU A 190 -1.40 11.32 14.83
CA GLU A 190 -2.51 12.01 15.48
C GLU A 190 -2.24 12.32 16.95
N ASN A 191 -2.34 13.60 17.31
CA ASN A 191 -2.21 14.06 18.70
C ASN A 191 -3.38 13.68 19.61
N LYS A 192 -4.51 13.26 19.03
CA LYS A 192 -5.71 12.82 19.76
C LYS A 192 -6.18 11.51 19.15
N LYS A 193 -6.51 10.55 19.99
CA LYS A 193 -7.01 9.25 19.55
C LYS A 193 -8.27 9.42 18.71
N THR A 194 -8.23 8.93 17.48
CA THR A 194 -9.40 8.75 16.62
C THR A 194 -9.59 7.26 16.33
N GLU A 195 -10.82 6.87 15.99
CA GLU A 195 -11.13 5.47 15.68
C GLU A 195 -10.95 5.20 14.18
N VAL A 196 -10.56 3.95 13.86
CA VAL A 196 -10.50 3.48 12.46
C VAL A 196 -11.92 3.35 11.92
N VAL A 197 -12.23 4.06 10.85
CA VAL A 197 -13.52 3.98 10.16
C VAL A 197 -13.48 2.88 9.10
N PHE A 198 -14.36 1.89 9.23
CA PHE A 198 -14.44 0.76 8.31
C PHE A 198 -15.35 1.13 7.13
N PHE A 199 -14.79 1.81 6.13
CA PHE A 199 -15.51 2.17 4.91
C PHE A 199 -15.92 0.93 4.10
N ILE A 200 -17.11 0.96 3.52
CA ILE A 200 -17.73 -0.18 2.82
C ILE A 200 -17.00 -0.64 1.56
N ASN A 201 -16.18 0.24 0.97
CA ASN A 201 -15.39 -0.07 -0.21
C ASN A 201 -14.17 -0.97 0.10
N HIS A 202 -13.95 -1.30 1.37
CA HIS A 202 -12.88 -2.17 1.85
C HIS A 202 -13.41 -3.22 2.84
N ASP A 203 -12.74 -4.37 2.91
CA ASP A 203 -13.02 -5.43 3.89
C ASP A 203 -11.87 -5.53 4.91
N TYR A 204 -11.83 -4.59 5.86
CA TYR A 204 -10.80 -4.55 6.89
C TYR A 204 -10.76 -5.82 7.74
N ASN A 205 -11.90 -6.49 7.95
CA ASN A 205 -11.94 -7.74 8.72
C ASN A 205 -11.24 -8.88 7.97
N LEU A 206 -11.41 -8.94 6.64
CA LEU A 206 -10.67 -9.88 5.80
C LEU A 206 -9.18 -9.55 5.83
N GLU A 207 -8.80 -8.27 5.71
CA GLU A 207 -7.40 -7.83 5.76
C GLU A 207 -6.74 -8.20 7.10
N ILE A 208 -7.36 -7.90 8.25
CA ILE A 208 -6.86 -8.30 9.58
C ILE A 208 -6.57 -9.80 9.64
N LYS A 209 -7.54 -10.62 9.21
CA LYS A 209 -7.40 -12.08 9.24
C LYS A 209 -6.30 -12.56 8.30
N LEU A 210 -6.16 -11.94 7.14
CA LEU A 210 -5.15 -12.29 6.16
C LEU A 210 -3.75 -11.95 6.65
N TRP A 211 -3.52 -10.75 7.19
CA TRP A 211 -2.21 -10.37 7.74
C TRP A 211 -1.78 -11.29 8.87
N LYS A 212 -2.72 -11.61 9.76
CA LYS A 212 -2.48 -12.58 10.82
C LYS A 212 -2.12 -13.95 10.27
N LYS A 213 -2.88 -14.45 9.28
CA LYS A 213 -2.59 -15.75 8.65
C LYS A 213 -1.22 -15.77 7.97
N LEU A 214 -0.88 -14.76 7.18
CA LEU A 214 0.43 -14.68 6.51
C LEU A 214 1.58 -14.62 7.52
N HIS A 215 1.36 -13.95 8.65
CA HIS A 215 2.32 -13.92 9.74
C HIS A 215 2.48 -15.28 10.43
N ASP A 216 1.38 -15.93 10.80
CA ASP A 216 1.37 -17.23 11.47
C ASP A 216 1.99 -18.32 10.56
N ASP A 217 1.78 -18.23 9.24
CA ASP A 217 2.36 -19.11 8.23
C ASP A 217 3.82 -18.75 7.87
N LYS A 218 4.41 -17.72 8.52
CA LYS A 218 5.80 -17.24 8.32
C LYS A 218 6.11 -16.73 6.90
N LEU A 219 5.09 -16.27 6.19
CA LEU A 219 5.25 -15.64 4.87
C LEU A 219 5.63 -14.16 4.99
N ILE A 220 5.21 -13.49 6.07
CA ILE A 220 5.60 -12.13 6.43
C ILE A 220 5.90 -12.03 7.93
N ARG A 221 6.62 -11.00 8.36
CA ARG A 221 6.61 -10.58 9.76
C ARG A 221 5.66 -9.39 9.94
N LEU A 222 4.54 -9.59 10.64
CA LEU A 222 3.62 -8.52 11.00
C LEU A 222 4.04 -7.90 12.34
N TYR A 223 4.32 -6.60 12.35
CA TYR A 223 4.57 -5.86 13.59
C TYR A 223 3.31 -5.79 14.43
N GLN A 224 3.41 -6.26 15.68
CA GLN A 224 2.34 -6.31 16.66
C GLN A 224 2.90 -5.86 18.01
N ARG A 225 2.09 -5.15 18.81
CA ARG A 225 2.40 -4.81 20.20
C ARG A 225 1.13 -4.57 21.01
N GLU A 226 1.24 -4.59 22.33
CA GLU A 226 0.13 -4.29 23.24
C GLU A 226 -0.18 -2.78 23.30
N GLY A 227 -1.43 -2.46 23.61
CA GLY A 227 -1.87 -1.07 23.81
C GLY A 227 -1.46 -0.55 25.19
N GLY A 228 -0.96 0.68 25.27
CA GLY A 228 -0.62 1.34 26.54
C GLY A 228 0.88 1.42 26.86
N GLN A 229 1.76 0.98 25.96
CA GLN A 229 3.19 1.27 26.04
C GLN A 229 3.50 2.55 25.26
N THR A 230 3.44 3.69 25.96
CA THR A 230 4.08 4.95 25.56
C THR A 230 5.12 5.30 26.59
#